data_AF-A0AAN6RKM7-F1
#
_entry.id   AF-A0AAN6RKM7-F1
#
_cell.length_a   1.000
_cell.length_b   1.000
_cell.length_c   1.000
_cell.angle_alpha   90.00
_cell.angle_beta   90.00
_cell.angle_gamma   90.00
#
_symmetry.space_group_name_H-M   'P 1'
#
loop_
_entity.id
_entity.type
_entity.pdbx_description
1 polymer ?
#
loop_
_entity_poly.entity_id
_entity_poly.type
_entity_poly.pdbx_seq_one_letter_code
_entity_poly.pdbx_strand_id
1 'polypeptide(L)'
;MSPLTTQRLKSLLLLSSLLLTLSRLPLWALKYALTRQHPSYSFRQALSIRLVRSVMHSVSLIKPRTPLPLTPGKEGKNFVLITPAPKHASKYQGPMKEDENVGPDPIGAVWYPSPPSATDKEEPLVMLHLHGGPT
;
A
#
# COMPACT_ATOMS: atom_id res chain seq x y z
N MET A 1 -12.67 16.06 10.84
CA MET A 1 -12.92 14.86 11.70
C MET A 1 -11.71 14.66 12.59
N SER A 2 -11.90 14.46 13.91
CA SER A 2 -10.78 14.35 14.86
C SER A 2 -9.94 13.09 14.59
N PRO A 3 -8.59 13.20 14.45
CA PRO A 3 -7.72 12.06 14.18
C PRO A 3 -7.77 11.00 15.31
N LEU A 4 -8.13 11.41 16.52
CA LEU A 4 -8.26 10.55 17.70
C LEU A 4 -9.40 9.53 17.58
N THR A 5 -10.51 9.92 16.94
CA THR A 5 -11.69 9.03 16.79
C THR A 5 -11.42 7.93 15.77
N THR A 6 -10.74 8.27 14.67
CA THR A 6 -10.41 7.33 13.59
C THR A 6 -9.40 6.27 14.05
N GLN A 7 -8.41 6.65 14.86
CA GLN A 7 -7.39 5.72 15.35
C GLN A 7 -7.96 4.74 16.39
N ARG A 8 -8.84 5.19 17.29
CA ARG A 8 -9.50 4.34 18.30
C ARG A 8 -10.44 3.30 17.69
N LEU A 9 -11.18 3.66 16.64
CA LEU A 9 -12.07 2.72 15.96
C LEU A 9 -11.26 1.63 15.25
N LYS A 10 -10.14 1.99 14.60
CA LYS A 10 -9.21 1.04 13.99
C LYS A 10 -8.61 0.07 15.02
N SER A 11 -8.23 0.54 16.20
CA SER A 11 -7.71 -0.35 17.25
C SER A 11 -8.76 -1.32 17.79
N LEU A 12 -10.01 -0.87 17.97
CA LEU A 12 -11.11 -1.74 18.38
C LEU A 12 -11.43 -2.79 17.31
N LEU A 13 -11.38 -2.41 16.03
CA LEU A 13 -11.54 -3.35 14.91
C LEU A 13 -10.41 -4.38 14.86
N LEU A 14 -9.16 -3.99 15.15
CA LEU A 14 -8.04 -4.94 15.23
C LEU A 14 -8.20 -5.94 16.37
N LEU A 15 -8.51 -5.44 17.57
CA LEU A 15 -8.70 -6.27 18.76
C LEU A 15 -9.86 -7.25 18.56
N SER A 16 -11.00 -6.76 18.08
CA SER A 16 -12.15 -7.62 17.78
C SER A 16 -11.83 -8.65 16.69
N SER A 17 -11.12 -8.25 15.63
CA SER A 17 -10.69 -9.16 14.57
C SER A 17 -9.73 -10.25 15.07
N LEU A 18 -8.81 -9.90 15.97
CA LEU A 18 -7.89 -10.84 16.60
C LEU A 18 -8.64 -11.83 17.49
N LEU A 19 -9.50 -11.35 18.38
CA LEU A 19 -10.33 -12.18 19.26
C LEU A 19 -11.21 -13.15 18.47
N LEU A 20 -11.87 -12.65 17.43
CA LEU A 20 -12.69 -13.47 16.53
C LEU A 20 -11.87 -14.46 15.69
N THR A 21 -10.61 -14.15 15.38
CA THR A 21 -9.71 -15.08 14.71
C THR A 21 -9.30 -16.20 15.65
N LEU A 22 -8.90 -15.86 16.89
CA LEU A 22 -8.53 -16.85 17.92
C LEU A 22 -9.69 -17.78 18.27
N SER A 23 -10.90 -17.25 18.45
CA SER A 23 -12.07 -18.07 18.78
C SER A 23 -12.45 -19.04 17.65
N ARG A 24 -12.12 -18.72 16.39
CA ARG A 24 -12.39 -19.57 15.21
C ARG A 24 -11.29 -20.57 14.89
N LEU A 25 -10.10 -20.44 15.49
CA LEU A 25 -8.99 -21.39 15.29
C LEU A 25 -9.37 -22.85 15.52
N PRO A 26 -10.01 -23.24 16.64
CA PRO A 26 -10.37 -24.65 16.85
C PRO A 26 -11.34 -25.16 15.79
N LEU A 27 -12.29 -24.30 15.36
CA LEU A 27 -13.24 -24.65 14.29
C LEU A 27 -12.53 -24.86 12.95
N TRP A 28 -11.55 -24.03 12.61
CA TRP A 28 -10.75 -24.20 11.40
C TRP A 28 -9.84 -25.42 11.47
N ALA A 29 -9.24 -25.69 12.63
CA ALA A 29 -8.42 -26.88 12.83
C ALA A 29 -9.26 -28.15 12.63
N LEU A 30 -10.44 -28.22 13.25
CA LEU A 30 -11.35 -29.35 13.05
C LEU A 30 -11.80 -29.46 11.59
N LYS A 31 -12.19 -28.34 10.97
CA LYS A 31 -12.61 -28.30 9.56
C LYS A 31 -11.51 -28.83 8.63
N TYR A 32 -10.28 -28.36 8.77
CA TYR A 32 -9.16 -28.72 7.87
C TYR A 32 -8.52 -30.07 8.17
N ALA A 33 -8.81 -30.67 9.33
CA ALA A 33 -8.54 -32.08 9.57
C ALA A 33 -9.42 -32.97 8.68
N LEU A 34 -10.67 -32.57 8.43
CA LEU A 34 -11.66 -33.33 7.66
C LEU A 34 -11.70 -32.96 6.16
N THR A 35 -11.73 -31.67 5.86
CA THR A 35 -11.93 -31.13 4.51
C THR A 35 -11.03 -29.94 4.26
N ARG A 36 -10.26 -29.96 3.17
CA ARG A 36 -9.26 -28.92 2.83
C ARG A 36 -9.69 -28.15 1.60
N GLN A 37 -9.19 -26.92 1.44
CA GLN A 37 -9.55 -26.08 0.29
C GLN A 37 -9.03 -26.65 -1.04
N HIS A 38 -7.94 -27.43 -0.98
CA HIS A 38 -7.40 -28.15 -2.13
C HIS A 38 -6.97 -29.55 -1.69
N PRO A 39 -7.22 -30.62 -2.48
CA PRO A 39 -6.90 -31.99 -2.10
C PRO A 39 -5.42 -32.23 -1.81
N SER A 40 -4.52 -31.54 -2.51
CA SER A 40 -3.07 -31.66 -2.31
C SER A 40 -2.52 -30.91 -1.11
N TYR A 41 -3.33 -30.06 -0.45
CA TYR A 41 -2.83 -29.29 0.69
C TYR A 41 -2.68 -30.17 1.92
N SER A 42 -1.55 -30.01 2.60
CA SER A 42 -1.40 -30.48 3.98
C SER A 42 -2.31 -29.68 4.92
N PHE A 43 -2.60 -30.26 6.09
CA PHE A 43 -3.31 -29.55 7.16
C PHE A 43 -2.66 -28.20 7.50
N ARG A 44 -1.32 -28.18 7.61
CA ARG A 44 -0.55 -26.96 7.91
C ARG A 44 -0.76 -25.89 6.84
N GLN A 45 -0.66 -26.23 5.56
CA GLN A 45 -0.89 -25.29 4.46
C GLN A 45 -2.33 -24.75 4.47
N ALA A 46 -3.32 -25.62 4.64
CA ALA A 46 -4.73 -25.23 4.70
C ALA A 46 -5.03 -24.22 5.82
N LEU A 47 -4.47 -24.46 7.00
CA LEU A 47 -4.60 -23.58 8.16
C LEU A 47 -3.82 -22.26 7.99
N SER A 48 -2.57 -22.33 7.51
CA SER A 48 -1.74 -21.14 7.26
C SER A 48 -2.38 -20.21 6.24
N ILE A 49 -2.91 -20.72 5.12
CA ILE A 49 -3.60 -19.90 4.11
C ILE A 49 -4.83 -19.21 4.73
N ARG A 50 -5.58 -19.91 5.59
CA ARG A 50 -6.75 -19.33 6.25
C ARG A 50 -6.38 -18.22 7.22
N LEU A 51 -5.29 -18.40 7.97
CA LEU A 51 -4.71 -17.40 8.87
C LEU A 51 -4.25 -16.16 8.09
N VAL A 52 -3.46 -16.34 7.04
CA VAL A 52 -3.00 -15.25 6.16
C VAL A 52 -4.19 -14.48 5.60
N ARG A 53 -5.23 -15.17 5.11
CA ARG A 53 -6.46 -14.51 4.65
C ARG A 53 -7.16 -13.71 5.74
N SER A 54 -7.21 -14.22 6.97
CA SER A 54 -7.80 -13.49 8.11
C SER A 54 -7.03 -12.19 8.38
N VAL A 55 -5.70 -12.27 8.45
CA VAL A 55 -4.84 -11.11 8.67
C VAL A 55 -4.97 -10.10 7.53
N MET A 56 -4.92 -10.54 6.28
CA MET A 56 -5.09 -9.65 5.11
C MET A 56 -6.44 -8.96 5.12
N HIS A 57 -7.51 -9.66 5.51
CA HIS A 57 -8.82 -9.04 5.68
C HIS A 57 -8.79 -7.95 6.76
N SER A 58 -8.23 -8.23 7.94
CA SER A 58 -8.07 -7.22 9.00
C SER A 58 -7.27 -6.01 8.54
N VAL A 59 -6.15 -6.24 7.84
CA VAL A 59 -5.29 -5.17 7.28
C VAL A 59 -6.06 -4.33 6.25
N SER A 60 -6.85 -4.97 5.39
CA SER A 60 -7.67 -4.26 4.39
C SER A 60 -8.74 -3.36 5.02
N LEU A 61 -9.35 -3.80 6.14
CA LEU A 61 -10.36 -3.03 6.86
C LEU A 61 -9.78 -1.80 7.56
N ILE A 62 -8.59 -1.92 8.16
CA ILE A 62 -7.99 -0.80 8.90
C ILE A 62 -7.33 0.24 8.00
N LYS A 63 -7.04 -0.09 6.74
CA LYS A 63 -6.35 0.76 5.76
C LYS A 63 -5.16 1.47 6.42
N PRO A 64 -4.08 0.74 6.76
CA PRO A 64 -2.94 1.36 7.40
C PRO A 64 -2.37 2.42 6.45
N ARG A 65 -2.03 3.59 6.99
CA ARG A 65 -1.39 4.63 6.19
C ARG A 65 -0.01 4.11 5.84
N THR A 66 0.24 3.85 4.56
CA THR A 66 1.57 3.53 4.09
C THR A 66 2.34 4.85 4.05
N PRO A 67 3.44 5.01 4.81
CA PRO A 67 4.26 6.20 4.69
C PRO A 67 4.85 6.21 3.28
N LEU A 68 4.74 7.34 2.59
CA LEU A 68 5.48 7.61 1.35
C LEU A 68 6.64 8.54 1.72
N PRO A 69 7.79 7.98 2.15
CA PRO A 69 8.94 8.80 2.47
C PRO A 69 9.43 9.50 1.21
N LEU A 70 9.69 10.80 1.32
CA LEU A 70 10.30 11.62 0.26
C LEU A 70 11.84 11.58 0.32
N THR A 71 12.38 10.55 0.97
CA THR A 71 13.82 10.34 1.14
C THR A 71 14.28 9.14 0.31
N PRO A 72 15.51 9.19 -0.23
CA PRO A 72 16.01 8.17 -1.17
C PRO A 72 16.16 6.78 -0.56
N GLY A 73 16.32 6.67 0.77
CA GLY A 73 16.40 5.38 1.47
C GLY A 73 17.40 4.42 0.81
N LYS A 74 16.92 3.22 0.47
CA LYS A 74 17.72 2.17 -0.21
C LYS A 74 17.84 2.37 -1.72
N GLU A 75 16.95 3.17 -2.32
CA GLU A 75 16.96 3.44 -3.76
C GLU A 75 18.10 4.39 -4.16
N GLY A 76 18.61 5.18 -3.20
CA GLY A 76 19.85 5.95 -3.33
C GLY A 76 19.84 6.87 -4.57
N LYS A 77 20.78 6.65 -5.49
CA LYS A 77 20.95 7.46 -6.71
C LYS A 77 19.80 7.32 -7.72
N ASN A 78 18.99 6.28 -7.60
CA ASN A 78 17.87 6.04 -8.51
C ASN A 78 16.61 6.79 -8.08
N PHE A 79 16.53 7.22 -6.81
CA PHE A 79 15.42 8.00 -6.30
C PHE A 79 15.52 9.46 -6.74
N VAL A 80 14.39 10.01 -7.17
CA VAL A 80 14.25 11.41 -7.56
C VAL A 80 13.02 11.98 -6.87
N LEU A 81 13.19 13.17 -6.29
CA LEU A 81 12.08 13.96 -5.79
C LEU A 81 11.56 14.86 -6.92
N ILE A 82 10.32 14.66 -7.33
CA ILE A 82 9.65 15.48 -8.33
C ILE A 82 8.87 16.57 -7.60
N THR A 83 9.36 17.80 -7.68
CA THR A 83 8.68 18.97 -7.13
C THR A 83 7.62 19.50 -8.10
N PRO A 84 6.46 19.98 -7.63
CA PRO A 84 5.48 20.67 -8.45
C PRO A 84 6.10 21.82 -9.22
N ALA A 85 5.79 21.95 -10.51
CA ALA A 85 6.35 23.01 -11.34
C ALA A 85 5.53 24.32 -11.18
N PRO A 86 6.10 25.41 -10.63
CA PRO A 86 5.35 26.66 -10.41
C PRO A 86 4.83 27.28 -11.71
N LYS A 87 5.60 27.12 -12.80
CA LYS A 87 5.22 27.52 -14.17
C LYS A 87 3.96 26.84 -14.70
N HIS A 88 3.47 25.79 -14.02
CA HIS A 88 2.26 25.06 -14.38
C HIS A 88 1.13 25.28 -13.38
N ALA A 89 1.26 26.25 -12.46
CA ALA A 89 0.23 26.58 -11.48
C ALA A 89 -1.13 26.88 -12.14
N SER A 90 -1.11 27.55 -13.30
CA SER A 90 -2.32 27.86 -14.08
C SER A 90 -3.04 26.63 -14.66
N LYS A 91 -2.40 25.45 -14.65
CA LYS A 91 -3.00 24.19 -15.13
C LYS A 91 -3.83 23.48 -14.05
N TYR A 92 -3.68 23.83 -12.78
CA TYR A 92 -4.50 23.26 -11.71
C TYR A 92 -5.90 23.89 -11.74
N GLN A 93 -6.93 23.05 -11.67
CA GLN A 93 -8.34 23.44 -11.80
C GLN A 93 -9.19 22.78 -10.71
N GLY A 94 -10.36 23.33 -10.47
CA GLY A 94 -11.33 22.80 -9.50
C GLY A 94 -10.78 22.86 -8.05
N PRO A 95 -10.95 21.79 -7.26
CA PRO A 95 -10.56 21.77 -5.84
C PRO A 95 -9.09 22.16 -5.58
N MET A 96 -8.19 21.88 -6.54
CA MET A 96 -6.77 22.22 -6.41
C MET A 96 -6.45 23.72 -6.51
N LYS A 97 -7.42 24.53 -6.93
CA LYS A 97 -7.29 26.00 -7.03
C LYS A 97 -8.04 26.72 -5.90
N GLU A 98 -9.07 26.09 -5.35
CA GLU A 98 -10.01 26.70 -4.40
C GLU A 98 -9.62 26.43 -2.93
N ASP A 99 -9.01 25.28 -2.63
CA ASP A 99 -8.57 24.92 -1.28
C ASP A 99 -7.05 24.99 -1.17
N GLU A 100 -6.55 25.89 -0.34
CA GLU A 100 -5.10 26.05 -0.06
C GLU A 100 -4.46 24.78 0.53
N ASN A 101 -5.26 23.88 1.12
CA ASN A 101 -4.80 22.61 1.67
C ASN A 101 -4.81 21.45 0.65
N VAL A 102 -5.37 21.66 -0.53
CA VAL A 102 -5.46 20.64 -1.60
C VAL A 102 -4.58 21.10 -2.75
N GLY A 103 -3.26 21.05 -2.54
CA GLY A 103 -2.26 21.46 -3.53
C GLY A 103 -1.48 20.29 -4.11
N PRO A 104 -0.78 20.50 -5.24
CA PRO A 104 0.24 19.57 -5.69
C PRO A 104 1.38 19.54 -4.65
N ASP A 105 1.75 18.34 -4.20
CA ASP A 105 2.87 18.12 -3.28
C ASP A 105 4.06 17.45 -3.98
N PRO A 106 5.29 17.57 -3.44
CA PRO A 106 6.43 16.80 -3.93
C PRO A 106 6.16 15.30 -3.86
N ILE A 107 6.46 14.59 -4.94
CA ILE A 107 6.31 13.13 -5.02
C ILE A 107 7.68 12.47 -5.23
N GLY A 108 7.88 11.30 -4.61
CA GLY A 108 9.04 10.46 -4.88
C GLY A 108 8.84 9.61 -6.13
N ALA A 109 9.89 9.47 -6.93
CA ALA A 109 9.95 8.58 -8.09
C ALA A 109 11.28 7.80 -8.07
N VAL A 110 11.32 6.68 -8.79
CA VAL A 110 12.52 5.83 -8.87
C VAL A 110 12.77 5.46 -10.32
N TRP A 111 14.02 5.60 -10.76
CA TRP A 111 14.49 5.07 -12.03
C TRP A 111 14.86 3.60 -11.90
N TYR A 112 14.44 2.78 -12.85
CA TYR A 112 14.84 1.38 -12.92
C TYR A 112 15.26 1.00 -14.35
N PRO A 113 16.40 0.30 -14.55
CA PRO A 113 17.41 -0.01 -13.52
C PRO A 113 18.28 1.21 -13.15
N SER A 114 18.36 2.21 -14.03
CA SER A 114 19.11 3.45 -13.84
C SER A 114 18.51 4.58 -14.67
N PRO A 115 18.72 5.85 -14.29
CA PRO A 115 18.29 6.98 -15.10
C PRO A 115 19.01 6.99 -16.46
N PRO A 116 18.37 7.50 -17.53
CA PRO A 116 19.04 7.74 -18.80
C PRO A 116 20.17 8.76 -18.64
N SER A 117 21.29 8.52 -19.30
CA SER A 117 22.46 9.40 -19.28
C SER A 117 22.41 10.38 -20.45
N ALA A 118 22.82 11.63 -20.22
CA ALA A 118 22.95 12.62 -21.30
C ALA A 118 24.02 12.24 -22.34
N THR A 119 24.87 11.25 -22.05
CA THR A 119 25.90 10.72 -22.97
C THR A 119 25.41 9.49 -23.74
N ASP A 120 24.18 9.03 -23.52
CA ASP A 120 23.63 7.91 -24.26
C ASP A 120 23.48 8.30 -25.73
N LYS A 121 24.06 7.48 -26.61
CA LYS A 121 24.15 7.76 -28.05
C LYS A 121 22.82 7.59 -28.78
N GLU A 122 21.88 6.91 -28.15
CA GLU A 122 20.54 6.61 -28.67
C GLU A 122 19.51 7.20 -27.70
N GLU A 123 18.41 7.75 -28.22
CA GLU A 123 17.30 8.23 -27.39
C GLU A 123 16.61 7.03 -26.73
N PRO A 124 16.73 6.84 -25.40
CA PRO A 124 16.19 5.65 -24.76
C PRO A 124 14.66 5.75 -24.64
N LEU A 125 13.98 4.63 -24.90
CA LEU A 125 12.55 4.51 -24.62
C LEU A 125 12.33 4.59 -23.10
N VAL A 126 11.64 5.65 -22.65
CA VAL A 126 11.26 5.82 -21.23
C VAL A 126 9.82 5.37 -21.04
N MET A 127 9.61 4.41 -20.15
CA MET A 127 8.28 3.95 -19.75
C MET A 127 7.92 4.49 -18.37
N LEU A 128 6.78 5.20 -18.28
CA LEU A 128 6.20 5.60 -17.01
C LEU A 128 5.37 4.45 -16.43
N HIS A 129 5.75 3.95 -15.26
CA HIS A 129 4.97 2.99 -14.50
C HIS A 129 4.39 3.62 -13.25
N LEU A 130 3.07 3.68 -13.16
CA LEU A 130 2.34 4.11 -11.97
C LEU A 130 1.76 2.88 -11.30
N HIS A 131 2.09 2.67 -10.03
CA HIS A 131 1.54 1.55 -9.27
C HIS A 131 0.03 1.74 -9.06
N GLY A 132 -0.73 0.67 -9.27
CA GLY A 132 -2.13 0.62 -8.86
C GLY A 132 -2.25 0.41 -7.35
N GLY A 133 -2.95 1.31 -6.66
CA GLY A 133 -3.22 1.21 -5.22
C GLY A 133 -4.26 2.26 -4.80
N PRO A 134 -5.01 2.04 -3.70
CA PRO A 134 -6.10 2.93 -3.33
C PRO A 134 -5.56 4.27 -2.83
N THR A 135 -6.09 5.34 -3.41
CA THR A 135 -6.23 6.68 -2.81
C THR A 135 -6.84 6.61 -1.41
#